data_AF-A0A090V8I6-F1
#
_entry.id   AF-A0A090V8I6-F1
#
_cell.length_a   1.000
_cell.length_b   1.000
_cell.length_c   1.000
_cell.angle_alpha   90.00
_cell.angle_beta   90.00
_cell.angle_gamma   90.00
#
_symmetry.space_group_name_H-M   'P 1'
#
loop_
_entity.id
_entity.type
_entity.pdbx_description
1 polymer ?
#
loop_
_entity_poly.entity_id
_entity_poly.type
_entity_poly.pdbx_seq_one_letter_code
_entity_poly.pdbx_strand_id
1 'polypeptide(L)'
;MAYFMLFFKMCQSINFKYVFKNLKVHLFVLIVLDVYLIYVLYAIEQPNLRTNSIYFLENTYNIIILLVLSLSLLNYFYRDNEKSLFLFFGVLCLVFSEVIDIANIYISQSSLLNFLATTLVLGAFYFFYEQSQLSNVSPREDKYYPHLKP
;
A
#
# COMPACT_ATOMS: atom_id res chain seq x y z
N MET A 1 -8.90 -5.57 9.81
CA MET A 1 -10.19 -5.42 9.10
C MET A 1 -10.23 -4.24 8.13
N ALA A 2 -9.78 -3.03 8.52
CA ALA A 2 -9.76 -1.86 7.63
C ALA A 2 -8.96 -2.07 6.32
N TYR A 3 -7.81 -2.75 6.39
CA TYR A 3 -6.99 -3.07 5.22
C TYR A 3 -7.66 -3.99 4.20
N PHE A 4 -8.50 -4.91 4.67
CA PHE A 4 -9.23 -5.81 3.79
C PHE A 4 -10.30 -5.06 2.99
N MET A 5 -10.97 -4.08 3.63
CA MET A 5 -11.89 -3.17 2.96
C MET A 5 -11.16 -2.25 1.97
N LEU A 6 -9.99 -1.71 2.34
CA LEU A 6 -9.13 -0.92 1.44
C LEU A 6 -8.71 -1.75 0.23
N PHE A 7 -8.18 -2.95 0.46
CA PHE A 7 -7.80 -3.90 -0.58
C PHE A 7 -8.96 -4.18 -1.53
N PHE A 8 -10.15 -4.51 -1.01
CA PHE A 8 -11.32 -4.78 -1.83
C PHE A 8 -11.75 -3.57 -2.68
N LYS A 9 -11.75 -2.36 -2.08
CA LYS A 9 -12.04 -1.11 -2.78
C LYS A 9 -11.03 -0.83 -3.90
N MET A 10 -9.75 -1.13 -3.67
CA MET A 10 -8.72 -0.97 -4.69
C MET A 10 -8.86 -2.02 -5.81
N CYS A 11 -9.17 -3.28 -5.48
CA CYS A 11 -9.44 -4.32 -6.45
C CYS A 11 -10.62 -3.97 -7.37
N GLN A 12 -11.68 -3.34 -6.86
CA GLN A 12 -12.79 -2.87 -7.70
C GLN A 12 -12.44 -1.65 -8.57
N SER A 13 -11.47 -0.82 -8.16
CA SER A 13 -11.10 0.41 -8.86
C SER A 13 -10.16 0.18 -10.05
N ILE A 14 -9.56 -1.01 -10.18
CA ILE A 14 -8.51 -1.31 -11.16
C ILE A 14 -8.98 -2.35 -12.18
N ASN A 15 -8.83 -2.03 -13.46
CA ASN A 15 -9.03 -3.01 -14.53
C ASN A 15 -7.74 -3.83 -14.72
N PHE A 16 -7.58 -4.90 -13.92
CA PHE A 16 -6.39 -5.77 -13.88
C PHE A 16 -5.91 -6.23 -15.27
N LYS A 17 -6.84 -6.42 -16.21
CA LYS A 17 -6.56 -6.89 -17.57
C LYS A 17 -5.76 -5.88 -18.40
N TYR A 18 -5.99 -4.58 -18.23
CA TYR A 18 -5.24 -3.54 -18.92
C TYR A 18 -3.84 -3.38 -18.32
N VAL A 19 -3.76 -3.49 -17.00
CA VAL A 19 -2.53 -3.24 -16.28
C VAL A 19 -1.48 -4.33 -16.52
N PHE A 20 -1.88 -5.60 -16.42
CA PHE A 20 -0.99 -6.74 -16.72
C PHE A 20 -0.44 -6.70 -18.16
N LYS A 21 -1.14 -6.03 -19.08
CA LYS A 21 -0.74 -5.96 -20.49
C LYS A 21 0.27 -4.85 -20.76
N ASN A 22 0.12 -3.68 -20.12
CA ASN A 22 0.89 -2.48 -20.45
C ASN A 22 2.04 -2.15 -19.48
N LEU A 23 2.00 -2.62 -18.22
CA LEU A 23 2.94 -2.21 -17.17
C LEU A 23 3.83 -3.37 -16.68
N LYS A 24 4.31 -4.22 -17.61
CA LYS A 24 5.07 -5.44 -17.29
C LYS A 24 6.35 -5.20 -16.49
N VAL A 25 7.10 -4.14 -16.81
CA VAL A 25 8.35 -3.79 -16.11
C VAL A 25 8.06 -3.31 -14.69
N HIS A 26 7.06 -2.43 -14.52
CA HIS A 26 6.65 -1.96 -13.19
C HIS A 26 6.13 -3.12 -12.33
N LEU A 27 5.34 -4.04 -12.90
CA LEU A 27 4.92 -5.26 -12.21
C LEU A 27 6.10 -6.14 -11.79
N PHE A 28 7.10 -6.30 -12.65
CA PHE A 28 8.28 -7.10 -12.31
C PHE A 28 9.06 -6.51 -11.12
N VAL A 29 9.35 -5.21 -11.16
CA VAL A 29 10.05 -4.52 -10.06
C VAL A 29 9.24 -4.63 -8.76
N LEU A 30 7.93 -4.48 -8.86
CA LEU A 30 7.01 -4.54 -7.72
C LEU A 30 6.95 -5.93 -7.08
N ILE A 31 6.96 -6.99 -7.89
CA ILE A 31 7.04 -8.37 -7.39
C ILE A 31 8.37 -8.62 -6.68
N VAL A 32 9.49 -8.13 -7.24
CA VAL A 32 10.80 -8.26 -6.59
C VAL A 32 10.82 -7.53 -5.25
N LEU A 33 10.24 -6.33 -5.19
CA LEU A 33 10.12 -5.55 -3.97
C LEU A 33 9.25 -6.27 -2.92
N ASP A 34 8.08 -6.79 -3.31
CA ASP A 34 7.19 -7.52 -2.42
C ASP A 34 7.86 -8.78 -1.85
N VAL A 35 8.54 -9.56 -2.68
CA VAL A 35 9.29 -10.75 -2.23
C VAL A 35 10.39 -10.37 -1.23
N TYR A 36 11.11 -9.27 -1.49
CA TYR A 36 12.13 -8.78 -0.59
C TYR A 36 11.54 -8.33 0.76
N LEU A 37 10.43 -7.59 0.74
CA LEU A 37 9.78 -7.13 1.97
C LEU A 37 9.21 -8.30 2.78
N ILE A 38 8.62 -9.31 2.13
CA ILE A 38 8.19 -10.54 2.79
C ILE A 38 9.38 -11.25 3.46
N TYR A 39 10.52 -11.34 2.77
CA TYR A 39 11.72 -11.94 3.33
C TYR A 39 12.23 -11.18 4.57
N VAL A 40 12.27 -9.85 4.51
CA VAL A 40 12.69 -9.01 5.64
C VAL A 40 11.75 -9.20 6.83
N LEU A 41 10.43 -9.19 6.62
CA LEU A 41 9.47 -9.44 7.69
C LEU A 41 9.66 -10.83 8.30
N TYR A 42 9.80 -11.85 7.45
CA TYR A 42 10.05 -13.21 7.92
C TYR A 42 11.34 -13.33 8.74
N ALA A 43 12.41 -12.63 8.34
CA ALA A 43 13.67 -12.59 9.09
C ALA A 43 13.53 -11.92 10.47
N ILE A 44 12.63 -10.93 10.61
CA ILE A 44 12.35 -10.27 11.89
C ILE A 44 11.50 -11.15 12.81
N GLU A 45 10.55 -11.91 12.25
CA GLU A 45 9.64 -12.80 12.99
C GLU A 45 10.28 -14.14 13.41
N GLN A 46 11.29 -14.61 12.66
CA GLN A 46 11.99 -15.90 12.87
C GLN A 46 12.40 -16.27 14.32
N PRO A 47 12.91 -15.36 15.19
CA PRO A 47 13.28 -15.74 16.55
C PRO A 47 12.09 -16.13 17.45
N ASN A 48 10.85 -15.84 17.06
CA ASN A 48 9.66 -16.00 17.89
C ASN A 48 8.58 -16.91 17.28
N LEU A 49 8.98 -17.92 16.47
CA LEU A 49 8.09 -18.91 15.84
C LEU A 49 7.35 -19.78 16.89
N ARG A 50 6.39 -19.18 17.60
CA ARG A 50 5.42 -19.87 18.46
C ARG A 50 4.40 -20.49 17.52
N THR A 51 4.38 -21.81 17.44
CA THR A 51 3.33 -22.61 16.80
C THR A 51 1.96 -22.22 17.37
N ASN A 52 1.27 -21.30 16.69
CA ASN A 52 -0.09 -20.88 17.04
C ASN A 52 -0.77 -20.24 15.83
N SER A 53 -2.10 -20.36 15.76
CA SER A 53 -2.97 -19.77 14.73
C SER A 53 -2.75 -18.25 14.52
N ILE A 54 -2.26 -17.56 15.56
CA ILE A 54 -1.96 -16.11 15.56
C ILE A 54 -0.88 -15.76 14.53
N TYR A 55 0.16 -16.60 14.39
CA TYR A 55 1.24 -16.39 13.43
C TYR A 55 0.74 -16.40 11.97
N PHE A 56 -0.18 -17.32 11.64
CA PHE A 56 -0.73 -17.40 10.30
C PHE A 56 -1.55 -16.16 9.95
N LEU A 57 -2.29 -15.61 10.92
CA LEU A 57 -3.06 -14.39 10.77
C LEU A 57 -2.16 -13.16 10.56
N GLU A 58 -1.10 -13.02 11.34
CA GLU A 58 -0.14 -11.91 11.25
C GLU A 58 0.60 -11.92 9.90
N ASN A 59 1.15 -13.07 9.51
CA ASN A 59 1.78 -13.22 8.20
C ASN A 59 0.81 -12.96 7.03
N THR A 60 -0.43 -13.43 7.11
CA THR A 60 -1.45 -13.17 6.08
C THR A 60 -1.77 -11.68 5.98
N TYR A 61 -1.89 -10.99 7.12
CA TYR A 61 -2.14 -9.56 7.18
C TYR A 61 -1.00 -8.76 6.55
N ASN A 62 0.25 -9.13 6.85
CA ASN A 62 1.44 -8.50 6.30
C ASN A 62 1.51 -8.63 4.77
N ILE A 63 1.21 -9.83 4.24
CA ILE A 63 1.10 -10.07 2.80
C ILE A 63 0.01 -9.19 2.18
N ILE A 64 -1.16 -9.07 2.82
CA ILE A 64 -2.25 -8.24 2.30
C ILE A 64 -1.84 -6.77 2.24
N ILE A 65 -1.17 -6.24 3.27
CA ILE A 65 -0.71 -4.85 3.28
C ILE A 65 0.30 -4.57 2.16
N LEU A 66 1.25 -5.48 1.93
CA LEU A 66 2.19 -5.37 0.80
C LEU A 66 1.46 -5.41 -0.55
N LEU A 67 0.46 -6.28 -0.70
CA LEU A 67 -0.36 -6.31 -1.91
C LEU A 67 -1.15 -5.00 -2.10
N VAL A 68 -1.66 -4.38 -1.03
CA VAL A 68 -2.32 -3.07 -1.10
C VAL A 68 -1.34 -2.00 -1.59
N LEU A 69 -0.09 -2.01 -1.11
CA LEU A 69 0.97 -1.12 -1.60
C LEU A 69 1.16 -1.30 -3.11
N SER A 70 1.30 -2.54 -3.54
CA SER A 70 1.50 -2.88 -4.94
C SER A 70 0.33 -2.44 -5.83
N LEU A 71 -0.91 -2.71 -5.41
CA LEU A 71 -2.10 -2.24 -6.13
C LEU A 71 -2.19 -0.71 -6.17
N SER A 72 -1.75 -0.01 -5.13
CA SER A 72 -1.79 1.45 -5.10
C SER A 72 -0.78 2.10 -6.03
N LEU A 73 0.45 1.59 -6.08
CA LEU A 73 1.45 2.03 -7.05
C LEU A 73 0.97 1.78 -8.48
N LEU A 74 0.36 0.62 -8.69
CA LEU A 74 -0.14 0.20 -9.97
C LEU A 74 -1.32 1.07 -10.45
N ASN A 75 -2.22 1.43 -9.54
CA ASN A 75 -3.30 2.37 -9.79
C ASN A 75 -2.75 3.76 -10.13
N TYR A 76 -1.67 4.19 -9.47
CA TYR A 76 -0.98 5.44 -9.78
C TYR A 76 -0.44 5.46 -11.22
N PHE A 77 0.32 4.45 -11.64
CA PHE A 77 0.80 4.38 -13.02
C PHE A 77 -0.32 4.25 -14.08
N TYR A 78 -1.44 3.64 -13.71
CA TYR A 78 -2.58 3.51 -14.62
C TYR A 78 -3.33 4.82 -14.83
N ARG A 79 -3.65 5.55 -13.74
CA ARG A 79 -4.47 6.77 -13.82
C ARG A 79 -3.65 8.04 -14.01
N ASP A 80 -2.37 8.02 -13.64
CA ASP A 80 -1.41 9.12 -13.80
C ASP A 80 -2.00 10.49 -13.38
N ASN A 81 -2.67 10.48 -12.23
CA ASN A 81 -3.41 11.62 -11.72
C ASN A 81 -3.08 11.87 -10.25
N GLU A 82 -3.15 13.13 -9.82
CA GLU A 82 -2.75 13.55 -8.48
C GLU A 82 -3.50 12.76 -7.41
N LYS A 83 -4.78 12.48 -7.62
CA LYS A 83 -5.58 11.66 -6.70
C LYS A 83 -5.01 10.25 -6.47
N SER A 84 -4.53 9.58 -7.51
CA SER A 84 -3.93 8.24 -7.33
C SER A 84 -2.52 8.31 -6.73
N LEU A 85 -1.80 9.42 -6.95
CA LEU A 85 -0.53 9.71 -6.30
C LEU A 85 -0.69 9.87 -4.78
N PHE A 86 -1.65 10.69 -4.35
CA PHE A 86 -1.95 10.87 -2.92
C PHE A 86 -2.42 9.55 -2.27
N LEU A 87 -3.20 8.75 -2.99
CA LEU A 87 -3.57 7.41 -2.52
C LEU A 87 -2.32 6.54 -2.31
N PHE A 88 -1.42 6.49 -3.30
CA PHE A 88 -0.20 5.71 -3.22
C PHE A 88 0.69 6.16 -2.06
N PHE A 89 0.93 7.46 -1.88
CA PHE A 89 1.72 7.96 -0.74
C PHE A 89 1.07 7.66 0.61
N GLY A 90 -0.26 7.76 0.71
CA GLY A 90 -0.97 7.38 1.92
C GLY A 90 -0.78 5.90 2.27
N VAL A 91 -0.92 5.02 1.28
CA VAL A 91 -0.68 3.57 1.47
C VAL A 91 0.80 3.29 1.78
N LEU A 92 1.74 3.96 1.13
CA LEU A 92 3.18 3.83 1.36
C LEU A 92 3.56 4.17 2.80
N CYS A 93 3.10 5.31 3.31
CA CYS A 93 3.33 5.72 4.69
C CYS A 93 2.72 4.71 5.68
N LEU A 94 1.54 4.19 5.36
CA LEU A 94 0.88 3.20 6.19
C LEU A 94 1.71 1.92 6.27
N VAL A 95 2.05 1.33 5.12
CA VAL A 95 2.81 0.07 5.05
C VAL A 95 4.13 0.20 5.80
N PHE A 96 4.86 1.30 5.61
CA PHE A 96 6.12 1.51 6.33
C PHE A 96 5.94 1.65 7.83
N SER A 97 4.86 2.29 8.31
CA SER A 97 4.58 2.31 9.74
C SER A 97 4.46 0.90 10.30
N GLU A 98 3.70 0.03 9.62
CA GLU A 98 3.49 -1.35 10.07
C GLU A 98 4.82 -2.12 10.15
N VAL A 99 5.69 -1.98 9.14
CA VAL A 99 7.02 -2.62 9.16
C VAL A 99 7.87 -2.11 10.33
N ILE A 100 7.81 -0.82 10.65
CA ILE A 100 8.53 -0.24 11.79
C ILE A 100 7.95 -0.73 13.12
N ASP A 101 6.63 -0.85 13.22
CA ASP A 101 5.97 -1.37 14.42
C ASP A 101 6.31 -2.85 14.67
N ILE A 102 6.33 -3.68 13.63
CA ILE A 102 6.82 -5.06 13.73
C ILE A 102 8.28 -5.07 14.20
N ALA A 103 9.16 -4.26 13.62
CA ALA A 103 10.55 -4.14 14.06
C ALA A 103 10.66 -3.70 15.54
N ASN A 104 9.84 -2.77 16.00
CA ASN A 104 9.78 -2.35 17.40
C ASN A 104 9.36 -3.47 18.35
N ILE A 105 8.35 -4.24 17.96
CA ILE A 105 7.79 -5.33 18.78
C ILE A 105 8.80 -6.47 18.90
N TYR A 106 9.45 -6.85 17.79
CA TYR A 106 10.27 -8.06 17.72
C TYR A 106 11.78 -7.85 17.92
N ILE A 107 12.33 -6.67 17.61
CA ILE A 107 13.78 -6.41 17.75
C ILE A 107 14.09 -5.67 19.05
N SER A 108 13.55 -4.45 19.21
CA SER A 108 13.83 -3.61 20.37
C SER A 108 12.81 -2.48 20.49
N GLN A 109 12.19 -2.36 21.66
CA GLN A 109 11.28 -1.26 21.96
C GLN A 109 12.05 0.06 22.06
N SER A 110 12.06 0.80 20.96
CA SER A 110 12.68 2.12 20.87
C SER A 110 11.61 3.18 20.78
N SER A 111 11.64 4.15 21.70
CA SER A 111 10.72 5.29 21.68
C SER A 111 10.81 6.09 20.38
N LEU A 112 11.98 6.11 19.74
CA LEU A 112 12.20 6.79 18.47
C LEU A 112 11.45 6.10 17.32
N LEU A 113 11.58 4.77 17.20
CA LEU A 113 10.91 4.03 16.13
C LEU A 113 9.39 4.10 16.31
N ASN A 114 8.88 4.03 17.55
CA ASN A 114 7.44 4.16 17.82
C ASN A 114 6.90 5.56 17.44
N PHE A 115 7.66 6.61 17.76
CA PHE A 115 7.33 7.97 17.33
C PHE A 115 7.32 8.09 15.79
N LEU A 116 8.30 7.46 15.12
CA LEU A 116 8.39 7.45 13.67
C LEU A 116 7.18 6.75 13.03
N ALA A 117 6.84 5.53 13.50
CA ALA A 117 5.69 4.78 13.04
C ALA A 117 4.39 5.58 13.20
N THR A 118 4.14 6.11 14.40
CA THR A 118 2.95 6.94 14.67
C THR A 118 2.87 8.17 13.75
N THR A 119 4.00 8.82 13.48
CA THR A 119 4.06 9.97 12.57
C THR A 119 3.73 9.56 11.13
N LEU A 120 4.21 8.40 10.69
CA LEU A 120 3.89 7.84 9.38
C LEU A 120 2.40 7.50 9.26
N VAL A 121 1.76 6.96 10.31
CA VAL A 121 0.31 6.74 10.33
C VAL A 121 -0.46 8.06 10.19
N LEU A 122 -0.08 9.09 10.93
CA LEU A 122 -0.69 10.42 10.80
C LEU A 122 -0.50 11.00 9.40
N GLY A 123 0.69 10.83 8.82
CA GLY A 123 0.97 11.18 7.43
C GLY A 123 0.09 10.42 6.44
N ALA A 124 -0.12 9.13 6.65
CA ALA A 124 -1.00 8.31 5.82
C ALA A 124 -2.44 8.84 5.82
N PHE A 125 -2.98 9.16 6.99
CA PHE A 125 -4.32 9.75 7.11
C PHE A 125 -4.41 11.13 6.47
N TYR A 126 -3.37 11.96 6.60
CA TYR A 126 -3.29 13.25 5.91
C TYR A 126 -3.37 13.08 4.38
N PHE A 127 -2.59 12.15 3.82
CA PHE A 127 -2.64 11.87 2.38
C PHE A 127 -3.99 11.30 1.93
N PHE A 128 -4.63 10.45 2.74
CA PHE A 128 -5.98 9.97 2.45
C PHE A 128 -7.03 11.07 2.50
N TYR A 129 -6.87 12.05 3.39
CA TYR A 129 -7.74 13.21 3.46
C TYR A 129 -7.61 14.07 2.19
N GLU A 130 -6.39 14.44 1.80
CA GLU A 130 -6.13 15.17 0.55
C GLU A 130 -6.66 14.41 -0.67
N GLN A 131 -6.42 13.10 -0.73
CA GLN A 131 -6.92 12.22 -1.77
C GLN A 131 -8.46 12.25 -1.90
N SER A 132 -9.17 12.39 -0.78
CA SER A 132 -10.63 12.42 -0.76
C SER A 132 -11.20 13.75 -1.31
N GLN A 133 -10.48 14.85 -1.11
CA GLN A 133 -10.87 16.19 -1.57
C GLN A 133 -10.64 16.39 -3.07
N LEU A 134 -9.68 15.67 -3.65
CA LEU A 134 -9.38 15.75 -5.08
C LEU A 134 -10.51 15.13 -5.93
N SER A 135 -10.96 15.87 -6.94
CA SER A 135 -11.89 15.38 -7.96
C SER A 135 -11.20 14.34 -8.86
N ASN A 136 -11.95 13.37 -9.39
CA ASN A 136 -11.45 12.31 -10.29
C ASN A 136 -11.13 12.86 -11.69
N VAL A 137 -10.50 14.02 -11.83
CA VAL A 137 -10.11 14.52 -13.15
C VAL A 137 -8.83 13.79 -13.56
N SER A 138 -8.99 12.74 -14.35
CA SER A 138 -7.89 12.04 -15.00
C SER A 138 -7.41 12.87 -16.19
N PRO A 139 -6.12 13.24 -16.30
CA PRO A 139 -5.59 13.90 -17.50
C PRO A 139 -5.82 13.09 -18.78
N ARG A 140 -6.06 11.77 -18.67
CA ARG A 140 -6.40 10.89 -19.79
C ARG A 140 -7.88 10.94 -20.18
N GLU A 141 -8.80 11.21 -19.25
CA GLU A 141 -10.23 11.37 -19.56
C GLU A 141 -10.48 12.70 -20.28
N ASP A 142 -9.79 13.78 -19.90
CA ASP A 142 -9.84 15.08 -20.60
C ASP A 142 -9.38 14.98 -22.05
N LYS A 143 -8.49 14.03 -22.37
CA LYS A 143 -7.97 13.82 -23.73
C LYS A 143 -8.91 13.02 -24.64
N TYR A 144 -9.82 12.22 -24.09
CA TYR A 144 -10.72 11.34 -24.86
C TYR A 144 -12.21 11.74 -24.76
N TYR A 145 -12.64 12.42 -23.69
CA TYR A 145 -14.05 12.78 -23.45
C TYR A 145 -14.19 14.22 -22.92
N PRO A 146 -13.88 15.25 -23.74
CA PRO A 146 -13.87 16.65 -23.30
C PRO A 146 -15.24 17.24 -22.95
N HIS A 147 -16.33 16.48 -23.14
CA HIS A 147 -17.72 16.93 -23.02
C HIS A 147 -18.37 16.56 -21.67
N LEU A 148 -17.64 15.92 -20.76
CA LEU A 148 -18.12 15.51 -19.43
C LEU A 148 -17.60 16.43 -18.31
N LYS A 149 -17.50 17.75 -18.57
CA LYS A 149 -17.38 18.72 -17.47
C LYS A 149 -18.75 18.89 -16.79
N PRO A 150 -18.84 18.84 -15.46
CA PRO A 150 -20.02 19.34 -14.75
C PRO A 150 -20.17 20.86 -14.93
#